data_AF-A0A524JQP5-F1
#
_entry.id   AF-A0A524JQP5-F1
#
_cell.length_a   1.000
_cell.length_b   1.000
_cell.length_c   1.000
_cell.angle_alpha   90.00
_cell.angle_beta   90.00
_cell.angle_gamma   90.00
#
_symmetry.space_group_name_H-M   'P 1'
#
loop_
_entity.id
_entity.type
_entity.pdbx_description
1 polymer ?
#
loop_
_entity_poly.entity_id
_entity_poly.type
_entity_poly.pdbx_seq_one_letter_code
_entity_poly.pdbx_strand_id
1 'polypeptide(L)'
;QFALFKIQSKAGDITRISPVYKSVAWGFEADDFLNMCIAIETQLNPKQLLANILEIEREMGRIRIQEQGYEPRIIDIDIIYFEKQIILLDDLVVPHPEMAQRRFVLKPLADIAPQFYHPIYKKDTRNLLQECKDKGAIQKTGFRFFKDRQQLFAHQGFIAIEGNIGAGKTTLANRIAVDFNAKAVLERFADNPFLPKFYEDQSRYAFPLEMSFLADRYQQFTDDTSQYDLFKSFMVSDYDIYKSLIFAQITLQKEEFGLYRKLFDLMYREVKKPRIYIYLYQNTARLMDNIKKRGRDYEQNISREYLERINQGYLDFLRSHPDQNSIILDLSEMDFVESHEDYESLLVQIQDFAIGLAV
;
A
#
# COMPACT_ATOMS: atom_id res chain seq x y z
N GLN A 1 -0.65 -9.66 -7.93
CA GLN A 1 -1.13 -8.33 -7.48
C GLN A 1 -0.95 -7.30 -8.58
N PHE A 2 0.27 -7.09 -9.09
CA PHE A 2 0.52 -6.20 -10.24
C PHE A 2 -0.43 -6.43 -11.43
N ALA A 3 -0.61 -7.70 -11.85
CA ALA A 3 -1.55 -8.06 -12.91
C ALA A 3 -2.98 -7.54 -12.68
N LEU A 4 -3.48 -7.60 -11.44
CA LEU A 4 -4.83 -7.13 -11.11
C LEU A 4 -4.96 -5.62 -11.25
N PHE A 5 -3.95 -4.86 -10.81
CA PHE A 5 -3.96 -3.39 -10.99
C PHE A 5 -3.90 -3.01 -12.47
N LYS A 6 -3.16 -3.77 -13.29
CA LYS A 6 -3.13 -3.59 -14.74
C LYS A 6 -4.46 -3.95 -15.39
N ILE A 7 -5.11 -5.03 -14.96
CA ILE A 7 -6.44 -5.41 -15.44
C ILE A 7 -7.48 -4.35 -15.06
N GLN A 8 -7.49 -3.92 -13.79
CA GLN A 8 -8.37 -2.86 -13.28
C GLN A 8 -8.24 -1.55 -14.09
N SER A 9 -7.03 -1.19 -14.52
CA SER A 9 -6.78 0.06 -15.25
C SER A 9 -6.95 -0.04 -16.77
N LYS A 10 -6.57 -1.16 -17.39
CA LYS A 10 -6.56 -1.32 -18.87
C LYS A 10 -7.71 -2.14 -19.42
N ALA A 11 -8.21 -3.13 -18.68
CA ALA A 11 -9.13 -4.14 -19.19
C ALA A 11 -10.57 -3.95 -18.70
N GLY A 12 -10.79 -3.50 -17.46
CA GLY A 12 -12.11 -3.25 -16.90
C GLY A 12 -12.15 -3.34 -15.38
N ASP A 13 -13.28 -2.91 -14.80
CA ASP A 13 -13.47 -2.88 -13.36
C ASP A 13 -13.60 -4.30 -12.78
N ILE A 14 -12.71 -4.68 -11.87
CA ILE A 14 -12.78 -5.95 -11.17
C ILE A 14 -13.90 -5.90 -10.14
N THR A 15 -14.92 -6.73 -10.35
CA THR A 15 -16.09 -6.82 -9.48
C THR A 15 -15.96 -7.93 -8.45
N ARG A 16 -15.22 -9.00 -8.75
CA ARG A 16 -15.01 -10.14 -7.85
C ARG A 16 -13.61 -10.72 -8.00
N ILE A 17 -13.05 -11.18 -6.89
CA ILE A 17 -11.76 -11.88 -6.81
C ILE A 17 -11.98 -13.15 -5.99
N SER A 18 -11.61 -14.31 -6.53
CA SER A 18 -11.66 -15.58 -5.79
C SER A 18 -10.53 -15.65 -4.77
N PRO A 19 -10.61 -16.56 -3.79
CA PRO A 19 -9.41 -17.00 -3.09
C PRO A 19 -8.36 -17.55 -4.05
N VAL A 20 -7.11 -17.57 -3.60
CA VAL A 20 -6.02 -18.19 -4.35
C VAL A 20 -5.86 -19.63 -3.90
N TYR A 21 -5.60 -20.48 -4.89
CA TYR A 21 -5.53 -21.91 -4.75
C TYR A 21 -4.20 -22.44 -5.27
N LYS A 22 -3.52 -23.21 -4.43
CA LYS A 22 -2.32 -23.97 -4.80
C LYS A 22 -2.74 -25.31 -5.38
N SER A 23 -2.17 -25.70 -6.52
CA SER A 23 -2.33 -27.03 -7.12
C SER A 23 -1.00 -27.54 -7.66
N VAL A 24 -0.84 -28.86 -7.70
CA VAL A 24 0.27 -29.49 -8.43
C VAL A 24 0.18 -29.20 -9.92
N ALA A 25 1.31 -29.25 -10.61
CA ALA A 25 1.39 -29.17 -12.06
C ALA A 25 0.46 -30.22 -12.71
N TRP A 26 -0.39 -29.77 -13.65
CA TRP A 26 -1.34 -30.65 -14.32
C TRP A 26 -0.67 -31.34 -15.50
N GLY A 27 -0.39 -32.65 -15.36
CA GLY A 27 0.13 -33.49 -16.45
C GLY A 27 1.67 -33.57 -16.58
N PHE A 28 2.44 -33.00 -15.66
CA PHE A 28 3.91 -33.08 -15.59
C PHE A 28 4.41 -32.87 -14.15
N GLU A 29 5.68 -33.20 -13.86
CA GLU A 29 6.32 -32.83 -12.58
C GLU A 29 6.90 -31.41 -12.70
N ALA A 30 6.34 -30.47 -11.94
CA ALA A 30 6.89 -29.14 -11.75
C ALA A 30 6.43 -28.56 -10.40
N ASP A 31 6.93 -27.37 -10.08
CA ASP A 31 6.51 -26.62 -8.91
C ASP A 31 4.99 -26.40 -8.89
N ASP A 32 4.46 -26.23 -7.69
CA ASP A 32 3.04 -25.95 -7.49
C ASP A 32 2.64 -24.60 -8.11
N PHE A 33 1.48 -24.58 -8.76
CA PHE A 33 0.90 -23.39 -9.38
C PHE A 33 -0.09 -22.70 -8.45
N LEU A 34 -0.17 -21.38 -8.55
CA LEU A 34 -1.21 -20.56 -7.90
C LEU A 34 -2.29 -20.19 -8.92
N ASN A 35 -3.54 -20.46 -8.56
CA ASN A 35 -4.70 -20.28 -9.43
C ASN A 35 -5.73 -19.39 -8.76
N MET A 36 -6.30 -18.46 -9.52
CA MET A 36 -7.40 -17.61 -9.08
C MET A 36 -8.27 -17.21 -10.26
N CYS A 37 -9.52 -16.85 -9.98
CA CYS A 37 -10.43 -16.27 -10.96
C CYS A 37 -10.83 -14.86 -10.52
N ILE A 38 -11.04 -14.00 -11.51
CA ILE A 38 -11.63 -12.69 -11.33
C ILE A 38 -12.82 -12.52 -12.25
N ALA A 39 -13.75 -11.66 -11.86
CA ALA A 39 -14.80 -11.16 -12.73
C ALA A 39 -14.53 -9.67 -12.97
N ILE A 40 -14.67 -9.24 -14.23
CA ILE A 40 -14.50 -7.84 -14.62
C ILE A 40 -15.74 -7.36 -15.37
N GLU A 41 -16.05 -6.08 -15.22
CA GLU A 41 -16.98 -5.34 -16.07
C GLU A 41 -16.17 -4.51 -17.06
N THR A 42 -16.44 -4.66 -18.34
CA THR A 42 -15.66 -4.00 -19.40
C THR A 42 -16.54 -3.53 -20.55
N GLN A 43 -16.14 -2.43 -21.18
CA GLN A 43 -16.72 -1.94 -22.44
C GLN A 43 -15.98 -2.50 -23.67
N LEU A 44 -14.87 -3.23 -23.46
CA LEU A 44 -14.08 -3.80 -24.54
C LEU A 44 -14.79 -5.02 -25.13
N ASN A 45 -14.70 -5.17 -26.45
CA ASN A 45 -15.10 -6.40 -27.10
C ASN A 45 -14.08 -7.54 -26.83
N PRO A 46 -14.42 -8.81 -27.08
CA PRO A 46 -13.56 -9.95 -26.76
C PRO A 46 -12.14 -9.87 -27.35
N LYS A 47 -11.99 -9.37 -28.58
CA LYS A 47 -10.66 -9.23 -29.22
C LYS A 47 -9.83 -8.13 -28.57
N GLN A 48 -10.44 -7.00 -28.25
CA GLN A 48 -9.77 -5.89 -27.55
C GLN A 48 -9.37 -6.30 -26.13
N LEU A 49 -10.22 -7.06 -25.44
CA LEU A 49 -9.90 -7.60 -24.12
C LEU A 49 -8.71 -8.56 -24.19
N LEU A 50 -8.71 -9.50 -25.15
CA LEU A 50 -7.59 -10.42 -25.36
C LEU A 50 -6.29 -9.65 -25.66
N ALA A 51 -6.34 -8.63 -26.52
CA ALA A 51 -5.16 -7.82 -26.84
C ALA A 51 -4.56 -7.15 -25.58
N ASN A 52 -5.40 -6.57 -24.71
CA ASN A 52 -4.96 -6.00 -23.45
C ASN A 52 -4.36 -7.04 -22.51
N ILE A 53 -4.99 -8.22 -22.38
CA ILE A 53 -4.46 -9.30 -21.54
C ILE A 53 -3.07 -9.74 -22.02
N LEU A 54 -2.89 -9.95 -23.33
CA LEU A 54 -1.59 -10.31 -23.90
C LEU A 54 -0.52 -9.24 -23.70
N GLU A 55 -0.91 -7.96 -23.71
CA GLU A 55 0.01 -6.85 -23.39
C GLU A 55 0.44 -6.90 -21.91
N ILE A 56 -0.49 -7.13 -20.99
CA ILE A 56 -0.20 -7.26 -19.56
C ILE A 56 0.78 -8.41 -19.29
N GLU A 57 0.58 -9.57 -19.93
CA GLU A 57 1.51 -10.69 -19.81
C GLU A 57 2.92 -10.35 -20.34
N ARG A 58 3.01 -9.59 -21.44
CA ARG A 58 4.30 -9.12 -21.99
C ARG A 58 5.01 -8.19 -21.02
N GLU A 59 4.29 -7.23 -20.43
CA GLU A 59 4.84 -6.31 -19.41
C GLU A 59 5.37 -7.08 -18.19
N MET A 60 4.76 -8.22 -17.85
CA MET A 60 5.18 -9.07 -16.73
C MET A 60 6.33 -10.04 -17.06
N GLY A 61 6.99 -9.87 -18.21
CA GLY A 61 8.19 -10.62 -18.57
C GLY A 61 7.97 -11.78 -19.53
N ARG A 62 6.82 -11.85 -20.23
CA ARG A 62 6.64 -12.82 -21.32
C ARG A 62 7.52 -12.45 -22.53
N ILE A 63 8.71 -13.00 -22.60
CA ILE A 63 9.57 -12.99 -23.80
C ILE A 63 9.12 -14.19 -24.67
N ARG A 64 8.56 -13.94 -25.87
CA ARG A 64 8.26 -15.02 -26.81
C ARG A 64 9.56 -15.51 -27.45
N ILE A 65 10.23 -16.48 -26.84
CA ILE A 65 11.29 -17.23 -27.52
C ILE A 65 10.61 -18.38 -28.28
N GLN A 66 10.86 -18.46 -29.58
CA GLN A 66 10.35 -19.52 -30.46
C GLN A 66 11.10 -20.83 -30.19
N GLU A 67 10.85 -21.50 -29.06
CA GLU A 67 11.22 -22.91 -28.89
C GLU A 67 10.07 -23.71 -28.25
N GLN A 68 9.86 -24.92 -28.76
CA GLN A 68 8.79 -25.82 -28.33
C GLN A 68 9.09 -26.34 -26.92
N GLY A 69 8.41 -25.80 -25.90
CA GLY A 69 8.49 -26.30 -24.53
C GLY A 69 7.59 -25.54 -23.55
N TYR A 70 7.25 -26.19 -22.43
CA TYR A 70 6.61 -25.54 -21.29
C TYR A 70 7.69 -24.81 -20.48
N GLU A 71 7.85 -23.51 -20.70
CA GLU A 71 8.67 -22.67 -19.81
C GLU A 71 7.84 -22.24 -18.58
N PRO A 72 8.46 -22.16 -17.38
CA PRO A 72 7.82 -21.61 -16.21
C PRO A 72 7.46 -20.13 -16.47
N ARG A 73 6.16 -19.85 -16.60
CA ARG A 73 5.62 -18.51 -16.83
C ARG A 73 5.41 -17.80 -15.50
N ILE A 74 5.73 -16.51 -15.43
CA ILE A 74 5.42 -15.69 -14.25
C ILE A 74 3.90 -15.57 -14.04
N ILE A 75 3.13 -15.49 -15.13
CA ILE A 75 1.67 -15.47 -15.12
C ILE A 75 1.09 -15.94 -16.47
N ASP A 76 -0.11 -16.53 -16.44
CA ASP A 76 -0.91 -16.91 -17.61
C ASP A 76 -2.36 -16.46 -17.32
N ILE A 77 -2.97 -15.71 -18.24
CA ILE A 77 -4.28 -15.10 -18.04
C ILE A 77 -5.24 -15.54 -19.17
N ASP A 78 -6.13 -16.47 -18.84
CA ASP A 78 -7.14 -16.97 -19.79
C ASP A 78 -8.51 -16.32 -19.61
N ILE A 79 -9.21 -16.10 -20.73
CA ILE A 79 -10.63 -15.71 -20.73
C ILE A 79 -11.49 -16.98 -20.64
N ILE A 80 -12.08 -17.24 -19.46
CA ILE A 80 -12.95 -18.40 -19.24
C ILE A 80 -14.33 -18.19 -19.88
N TYR A 81 -14.95 -17.04 -19.61
CA TYR A 81 -16.27 -16.66 -20.11
C TYR A 81 -16.24 -15.21 -20.59
N PHE A 82 -17.10 -14.92 -21.57
CA PHE A 82 -17.44 -13.56 -21.99
C PHE A 82 -18.95 -13.49 -22.09
N GLU A 83 -19.58 -13.07 -20.99
CA GLU A 83 -21.03 -13.20 -20.79
C GLU A 83 -21.52 -14.62 -21.17
N LYS A 84 -22.63 -14.72 -21.89
CA LYS A 84 -23.20 -15.98 -22.40
C LYS A 84 -22.79 -16.29 -23.85
N GLN A 85 -21.80 -15.57 -24.39
CA GLN A 85 -21.40 -15.71 -25.78
C GLN A 85 -20.65 -17.03 -26.01
N ILE A 86 -20.78 -17.55 -27.24
CA ILE A 86 -19.94 -18.63 -27.75
C ILE A 86 -19.12 -18.03 -28.88
N ILE A 87 -17.81 -17.93 -28.67
CA ILE A 87 -16.86 -17.27 -29.57
C ILE A 87 -15.89 -18.33 -30.08
N LEU A 88 -15.73 -18.38 -31.39
CA LEU A 88 -14.77 -19.24 -32.08
C LEU A 88 -14.00 -18.37 -33.07
N LEU A 89 -12.83 -17.91 -32.65
CA LEU A 89 -11.87 -17.16 -33.43
C LEU A 89 -10.54 -17.93 -33.44
N ASP A 90 -9.66 -17.64 -34.40
CA ASP A 90 -8.37 -18.34 -34.53
C ASP A 90 -7.48 -18.18 -33.28
N ASP A 91 -7.64 -17.08 -32.56
CA ASP A 91 -6.86 -16.69 -31.38
C ASP A 91 -7.68 -16.68 -30.08
N LEU A 92 -8.99 -16.94 -30.13
CA LEU A 92 -9.87 -16.87 -28.96
C LEU A 92 -11.03 -17.87 -29.05
N VAL A 93 -11.13 -18.75 -28.05
CA VAL A 93 -12.27 -19.65 -27.88
C VAL A 93 -12.92 -19.41 -26.52
N VAL A 94 -14.20 -19.04 -26.52
CA VAL A 94 -14.98 -18.79 -25.30
C VAL A 94 -16.33 -19.51 -25.39
N PRO A 95 -16.81 -20.20 -24.34
CA PRO A 95 -16.10 -20.50 -23.10
C PRO A 95 -14.80 -21.28 -23.31
N HIS A 96 -13.82 -21.12 -22.42
CA HIS A 96 -12.53 -21.79 -22.55
C HIS A 96 -12.72 -23.31 -22.68
N PRO A 97 -12.22 -23.95 -23.76
CA PRO A 97 -12.64 -25.30 -24.15
C PRO A 97 -12.33 -26.38 -23.10
N GLU A 98 -11.23 -26.24 -22.38
CA GLU A 98 -10.82 -27.23 -21.37
C GLU A 98 -11.27 -26.89 -19.95
N MET A 99 -12.03 -25.81 -19.74
CA MET A 99 -12.36 -25.35 -18.38
C MET A 99 -13.08 -26.43 -17.56
N ALA A 100 -13.96 -27.22 -18.21
CA ALA A 100 -14.78 -28.22 -17.55
C ALA A 100 -13.97 -29.43 -17.04
N GLN A 101 -12.75 -29.61 -17.55
CA GLN A 101 -11.87 -30.71 -17.19
C GLN A 101 -10.83 -30.33 -16.12
N ARG A 102 -10.69 -29.03 -15.80
CA ARG A 102 -9.63 -28.51 -14.95
C ARG A 102 -10.20 -28.06 -13.62
N ARG A 103 -9.94 -28.82 -12.56
CA ARG A 103 -10.50 -28.54 -11.23
C ARG A 103 -9.94 -27.23 -10.66
N PHE A 104 -8.68 -26.90 -10.96
CA PHE A 104 -8.02 -25.66 -10.55
C PHE A 104 -8.59 -24.40 -11.23
N VAL A 105 -9.36 -24.55 -12.31
CA VAL A 105 -10.16 -23.48 -12.92
C VAL A 105 -11.55 -23.41 -12.29
N LEU A 106 -12.25 -24.55 -12.20
CA LEU A 106 -13.63 -24.62 -11.71
C LEU A 106 -13.77 -24.26 -10.23
N LYS A 107 -12.78 -24.61 -9.39
CA LYS A 107 -12.84 -24.33 -7.95
C LYS A 107 -12.86 -22.81 -7.65
N PRO A 108 -11.87 -22.00 -8.08
CA PRO A 108 -11.92 -20.56 -7.89
C PRO A 108 -13.11 -19.91 -8.61
N LEU A 109 -13.49 -20.40 -9.79
CA LEU A 109 -14.66 -19.90 -10.52
C LEU A 109 -15.97 -20.12 -9.75
N ALA A 110 -16.12 -21.28 -9.09
CA ALA A 110 -17.29 -21.58 -8.27
C ALA A 110 -17.41 -20.67 -7.05
N ASP A 111 -16.32 -20.09 -6.54
CA ASP A 111 -16.38 -19.17 -5.40
C ASP A 111 -16.91 -17.79 -5.80
N ILE A 112 -16.67 -17.34 -7.04
CA ILE A 112 -17.14 -16.03 -7.53
C ILE A 112 -18.40 -16.11 -8.40
N ALA A 113 -18.66 -17.26 -9.02
CA ALA A 113 -19.74 -17.47 -9.99
C ALA A 113 -20.34 -18.90 -9.91
N PRO A 114 -20.85 -19.35 -8.74
CA PRO A 114 -21.29 -20.73 -8.52
C PRO A 114 -22.46 -21.17 -9.41
N GLN A 115 -23.34 -20.22 -9.75
CA GLN A 115 -24.60 -20.48 -10.48
C GLN A 115 -24.54 -19.99 -11.93
N PHE A 116 -23.35 -19.63 -12.42
CA PHE A 116 -23.21 -19.19 -13.81
C PHE A 116 -23.37 -20.38 -14.75
N TYR A 117 -24.31 -20.29 -15.69
CA TYR A 117 -24.62 -21.38 -16.62
C TYR A 117 -23.67 -21.37 -17.82
N HIS A 118 -22.99 -22.49 -18.01
CA HIS A 118 -22.17 -22.71 -19.20
C HIS A 118 -23.07 -22.77 -20.45
N PRO A 119 -22.84 -21.93 -21.48
CA PRO A 119 -23.76 -21.80 -22.62
C PRO A 119 -23.82 -23.07 -23.49
N ILE A 120 -22.73 -23.86 -23.56
CA ILE A 120 -22.67 -25.14 -24.28
C ILE A 120 -23.18 -26.31 -23.42
N TYR A 121 -22.56 -26.60 -22.27
CA TYR A 121 -22.94 -27.76 -21.44
C TYR A 121 -24.30 -27.62 -20.72
N LYS A 122 -24.87 -26.41 -20.65
CA LYS A 122 -26.15 -26.11 -19.95
C LYS A 122 -26.15 -26.53 -18.48
N LYS A 123 -24.98 -26.46 -17.83
CA LYS A 123 -24.79 -26.74 -16.40
C LYS A 123 -24.19 -25.52 -15.71
N ASP A 124 -24.51 -25.33 -14.44
CA ASP A 124 -23.87 -24.30 -13.63
C ASP A 124 -22.44 -24.72 -13.21
N THR A 125 -21.63 -23.74 -12.80
CA THR A 125 -20.24 -23.98 -12.38
C THR A 125 -20.13 -25.01 -11.25
N ARG A 126 -21.07 -25.06 -10.30
CA ARG A 126 -21.07 -26.05 -9.22
C ARG A 126 -21.25 -27.47 -9.74
N ASN A 127 -22.20 -27.68 -10.66
CA ASN A 127 -22.43 -28.98 -11.28
C ASN A 127 -21.23 -29.40 -12.12
N LEU A 128 -20.64 -28.48 -12.89
CA LEU A 128 -19.40 -28.75 -13.62
C LEU A 128 -18.26 -29.15 -12.68
N LEU A 129 -18.09 -28.48 -11.54
CA LEU A 129 -17.07 -28.81 -10.54
C LEU A 129 -17.29 -30.18 -9.89
N GLN A 130 -18.55 -30.57 -9.66
CA GLN A 130 -18.89 -31.89 -9.11
C GLN A 130 -18.65 -33.03 -10.11
N GLU A 131 -18.91 -32.78 -11.40
CA GLU A 131 -18.72 -33.75 -12.47
C GLU A 131 -17.29 -33.77 -13.04
N CYS A 132 -16.44 -32.84 -12.60
CA CYS A 132 -15.07 -32.72 -13.07
C CYS A 132 -14.28 -33.99 -12.77
N LYS A 133 -13.67 -34.58 -13.80
CA LYS A 133 -12.90 -35.83 -13.69
C LYS A 133 -11.55 -35.64 -13.00
N ASP A 134 -11.03 -34.42 -13.00
CA ASP A 134 -9.76 -34.07 -12.37
C ASP A 134 -9.89 -34.15 -10.84
N LYS A 135 -9.05 -35.01 -10.25
CA LYS A 135 -8.95 -35.25 -8.80
C LYS A 135 -7.69 -34.63 -8.20
N GLY A 136 -7.00 -33.75 -8.94
CA GLY A 136 -5.84 -33.02 -8.45
C GLY A 136 -6.13 -32.32 -7.13
N ALA A 137 -5.17 -32.38 -6.21
CA ALA A 137 -5.26 -31.71 -4.94
C ALA A 137 -5.24 -30.18 -5.15
N ILE A 138 -6.16 -29.48 -4.49
CA ILE A 138 -6.26 -28.02 -4.53
C ILE A 138 -6.38 -27.52 -3.10
N GLN A 139 -5.44 -26.67 -2.69
CA GLN A 139 -5.40 -26.09 -1.35
C GLN A 139 -5.62 -24.59 -1.40
N LYS A 140 -6.57 -24.07 -0.61
CA LYS A 140 -6.73 -22.62 -0.45
C LYS A 140 -5.51 -22.05 0.28
N THR A 141 -4.92 -20.99 -0.26
CA THR A 141 -3.76 -20.30 0.34
C THR A 141 -4.19 -19.15 1.24
N GLY A 142 -3.24 -18.58 2.00
CA GLY A 142 -3.44 -17.36 2.80
C GLY A 142 -3.39 -16.05 2.00
N PHE A 143 -2.83 -16.07 0.78
CA PHE A 143 -2.66 -14.88 -0.04
C PHE A 143 -3.96 -14.10 -0.24
N ARG A 144 -3.88 -12.79 -0.02
CA ARG A 144 -4.97 -11.85 -0.26
C ARG A 144 -4.58 -10.86 -1.35
N PHE A 145 -5.44 -10.72 -2.34
CA PHE A 145 -5.28 -9.78 -3.43
C PHE A 145 -6.32 -8.67 -3.37
N PHE A 146 -5.97 -7.52 -3.92
CA PHE A 146 -6.78 -6.30 -3.95
C PHE A 146 -7.01 -5.85 -5.38
N LYS A 147 -8.15 -5.24 -5.68
CA LYS A 147 -8.43 -4.78 -7.05
C LYS A 147 -7.70 -3.48 -7.42
N ASP A 148 -7.45 -2.62 -6.44
CA ASP A 148 -6.81 -1.31 -6.60
C ASP A 148 -5.98 -0.94 -5.35
N ARG A 149 -5.24 0.17 -5.45
CA ARG A 149 -4.45 0.72 -4.34
C ARG A 149 -5.32 1.15 -3.16
N GLN A 150 -6.53 1.66 -3.42
CA GLN A 150 -7.44 2.08 -2.36
C GLN A 150 -7.77 0.91 -1.42
N GLN A 151 -8.15 -0.25 -1.95
CA GLN A 151 -8.42 -1.43 -1.14
C GLN A 151 -7.17 -1.97 -0.45
N LEU A 152 -6.01 -1.92 -1.11
CA LEU A 152 -4.74 -2.31 -0.50
C LEU A 152 -4.41 -1.44 0.71
N PHE A 153 -4.45 -0.11 0.58
CA PHE A 153 -4.18 0.81 1.69
C PHE A 153 -5.27 0.76 2.77
N ALA A 154 -6.53 0.59 2.37
CA ALA A 154 -7.64 0.34 3.29
C ALA A 154 -7.38 -0.87 4.19
N HIS A 155 -6.82 -1.95 3.63
CA HIS A 155 -6.46 -3.14 4.39
C HIS A 155 -5.33 -2.91 5.41
N GLN A 156 -4.45 -1.96 5.15
CA GLN A 156 -3.41 -1.58 6.10
C GLN A 156 -3.98 -0.77 7.27
N GLY A 157 -5.06 -0.02 7.03
CA GLY A 157 -5.88 0.64 8.03
C GLY A 157 -5.27 1.92 8.60
N PHE A 158 -3.96 1.99 8.80
CA PHE A 158 -3.26 3.21 9.23
C PHE A 158 -1.83 3.30 8.68
N ILE A 159 -1.54 4.40 7.99
CA ILE A 159 -0.23 4.75 7.44
C ILE A 159 0.25 6.06 8.09
N ALA A 160 1.45 6.07 8.65
CA ALA A 160 2.08 7.29 9.15
C ALA A 160 3.22 7.72 8.23
N ILE A 161 3.29 9.00 7.91
CA ILE A 161 4.34 9.60 7.10
C ILE A 161 5.18 10.50 8.00
N GLU A 162 6.45 10.17 8.10
CA GLU A 162 7.44 10.77 8.97
C GLU A 162 8.63 11.27 8.18
N GLY A 163 9.46 12.10 8.81
CA GLY A 163 10.50 12.83 8.09
C GLY A 163 10.82 14.17 8.71
N ASN A 164 11.96 14.72 8.31
CA ASN A 164 12.45 15.98 8.85
C ASN A 164 11.57 17.19 8.49
N ILE A 165 11.85 18.33 9.13
CA ILE A 165 11.21 19.62 8.87
C ILE A 165 11.49 20.02 7.41
N GLY A 166 10.43 20.25 6.62
CA GLY A 166 10.57 20.55 5.19
C GLY A 166 10.64 19.32 4.26
N ALA A 167 10.47 18.09 4.75
CA ALA A 167 10.55 16.88 3.93
C ALA A 167 9.33 16.62 3.00
N GLY A 168 8.21 17.34 3.17
CA GLY A 168 7.01 17.17 2.33
C GLY A 168 5.92 16.24 2.90
N LYS A 169 6.01 15.84 4.17
CA LYS A 169 5.05 14.93 4.85
C LYS A 169 3.59 15.32 4.66
N THR A 170 3.23 16.55 5.02
CA THR A 170 1.86 17.08 4.93
C THR A 170 1.34 17.05 3.50
N THR A 171 2.19 17.32 2.51
CA THR A 171 1.82 17.25 1.10
C THR A 171 1.51 15.82 0.68
N LEU A 172 2.37 14.86 1.02
CA LEU A 172 2.15 13.45 0.68
C LEU A 172 0.89 12.89 1.38
N ALA A 173 0.71 13.19 2.66
CA ALA A 173 -0.45 12.75 3.43
C ALA A 173 -1.77 13.28 2.84
N ASN A 174 -1.82 14.56 2.50
CA ASN A 174 -3.01 15.16 1.87
C ASN A 174 -3.32 14.54 0.51
N ARG A 175 -2.30 14.34 -0.35
CA ARG A 175 -2.51 13.71 -1.66
C ARG A 175 -3.05 12.29 -1.53
N ILE A 176 -2.44 11.46 -0.68
CA ILE A 176 -2.94 10.10 -0.38
C ILE A 176 -4.37 10.14 0.17
N ALA A 177 -4.68 11.09 1.06
CA ALA A 177 -6.02 11.22 1.62
C ALA A 177 -7.08 11.55 0.57
N VAL A 178 -6.76 12.44 -0.37
CA VAL A 178 -7.65 12.81 -1.48
C VAL A 178 -7.78 11.64 -2.46
N ASP A 179 -6.68 11.10 -2.96
CA ASP A 179 -6.66 10.11 -4.04
C ASP A 179 -7.31 8.78 -3.64
N PHE A 180 -7.21 8.39 -2.36
CA PHE A 180 -7.70 7.11 -1.86
C PHE A 180 -8.82 7.23 -0.81
N ASN A 181 -9.42 8.42 -0.68
CA ASN A 181 -10.48 8.72 0.29
C ASN A 181 -10.12 8.28 1.73
N ALA A 182 -8.92 8.62 2.18
CA ALA A 182 -8.47 8.38 3.54
C ALA A 182 -8.86 9.54 4.48
N LYS A 183 -8.89 9.26 5.78
CA LYS A 183 -8.94 10.30 6.82
C LYS A 183 -7.52 10.83 7.03
N ALA A 184 -7.31 12.12 6.75
CA ALA A 184 -6.05 12.79 7.04
C ALA A 184 -5.99 13.20 8.51
N VAL A 185 -4.89 12.83 9.20
CA VAL A 185 -4.57 13.28 10.56
C VAL A 185 -3.31 14.14 10.47
N LEU A 186 -3.50 15.46 10.43
CA LEU A 186 -2.42 16.42 10.21
C LEU A 186 -1.94 17.04 11.52
N GLU A 187 -0.63 17.19 11.67
CA GLU A 187 -0.02 17.82 12.85
C GLU A 187 -0.50 19.27 13.00
N ARG A 188 -1.07 19.58 14.18
CA ARG A 188 -1.52 20.92 14.52
C ARG A 188 -0.32 21.73 15.03
N PHE A 189 0.16 22.67 14.24
CA PHE A 189 1.26 23.57 14.61
C PHE A 189 0.79 24.91 15.21
N ALA A 190 -0.52 25.17 15.23
CA ALA A 190 -1.04 26.49 15.55
C ALA A 190 -1.08 26.75 17.07
N ASP A 191 -0.49 27.87 17.48
CA ASP A 191 -0.53 28.51 18.80
C ASP A 191 0.22 27.82 19.96
N ASN A 192 1.41 27.29 19.71
CA ASN A 192 2.30 26.89 20.81
C ASN A 192 3.09 28.09 21.38
N PRO A 193 2.82 28.55 22.63
CA PRO A 193 3.48 29.73 23.20
C PRO A 193 4.96 29.51 23.56
N PHE A 194 5.44 28.26 23.55
CA PHE A 194 6.83 27.91 23.83
C PHE A 194 7.66 27.80 22.56
N LEU A 195 7.06 27.58 21.38
CA LEU A 195 7.80 27.34 20.15
C LEU A 195 8.69 28.53 19.73
N PRO A 196 8.21 29.79 19.70
CA PRO A 196 9.10 30.92 19.44
C PRO A 196 10.22 31.05 20.48
N LYS A 197 9.88 30.85 21.77
CA LYS A 197 10.83 30.97 22.89
C LYS A 197 11.90 29.88 22.88
N PHE A 198 11.57 28.69 22.38
CA PHE A 198 12.52 27.60 22.18
C PHE A 198 13.61 27.95 21.17
N TYR A 199 13.25 28.66 20.09
CA TYR A 199 14.25 29.12 19.13
C TYR A 199 15.15 30.24 19.69
N GLU A 200 14.70 30.97 20.71
CA GLU A 200 15.50 31.96 21.44
C GLU A 200 16.41 31.31 22.50
N ASP A 201 15.88 30.36 23.28
CA ASP A 201 16.58 29.66 24.37
C ASP A 201 16.10 28.20 24.49
N GLN A 202 16.76 27.30 23.77
CA GLN A 202 16.41 25.88 23.76
C GLN A 202 16.54 25.25 25.15
N SER A 203 17.59 25.59 25.90
CA SER A 203 17.88 24.99 27.22
C SER A 203 16.75 25.23 28.21
N ARG A 204 16.12 26.42 28.17
CA ARG A 204 15.04 26.78 29.09
C ARG A 204 13.66 26.30 28.64
N TYR A 205 13.41 26.24 27.32
CA TYR A 205 12.06 26.02 26.80
C TYR A 205 11.85 24.67 26.10
N ALA A 206 12.88 23.84 25.95
CA ALA A 206 12.75 22.51 25.35
C ALA A 206 11.73 21.63 26.10
N PHE A 207 11.88 21.46 27.42
CA PHE A 207 10.98 20.61 28.19
C PHE A 207 9.49 21.01 28.10
N PRO A 208 9.09 22.27 28.39
CA PRO A 208 7.68 22.65 28.26
C PRO A 208 7.18 22.55 26.81
N LEU A 209 8.01 22.81 25.81
CA LEU A 209 7.66 22.65 24.40
C LEU A 209 7.38 21.17 24.06
N GLU A 210 8.31 20.27 24.35
CA GLU A 210 8.13 18.84 24.04
C GLU A 210 6.92 18.25 24.77
N MET A 211 6.70 18.63 26.04
CA MET A 211 5.52 18.21 26.80
C MET A 211 4.21 18.71 26.18
N SER A 212 4.17 19.95 25.71
CA SER A 212 2.99 20.48 25.02
C SER A 212 2.72 19.72 23.70
N PHE A 213 3.76 19.45 22.90
CA PHE A 213 3.60 18.64 21.69
C PHE A 213 3.13 17.22 21.98
N LEU A 214 3.65 16.57 23.03
CA LEU A 214 3.21 15.23 23.41
C LEU A 214 1.72 15.22 23.81
N ALA A 215 1.30 16.20 24.61
CA ALA A 215 -0.10 16.33 25.04
C ALA A 215 -1.03 16.57 23.84
N ASP A 216 -0.70 17.54 22.98
CA ASP A 216 -1.50 17.90 21.81
C ASP A 216 -1.62 16.71 20.83
N ARG A 217 -0.50 16.04 20.53
CA ARG A 217 -0.49 14.87 19.64
C ARG A 217 -1.30 13.72 20.20
N TYR A 218 -1.22 13.45 21.51
CA TYR A 218 -2.01 12.40 22.14
C TYR A 218 -3.50 12.72 22.12
N GLN A 219 -3.89 13.94 22.50
CA GLN A 219 -5.29 14.36 22.47
C GLN A 219 -5.85 14.26 21.05
N GLN A 220 -5.13 14.80 20.06
CA GLN A 220 -5.52 14.69 18.66
C GLN A 220 -5.69 13.22 18.24
N PHE A 221 -4.74 12.37 18.60
CA PHE A 221 -4.78 10.97 18.20
C PHE A 221 -5.96 10.22 18.85
N THR A 222 -6.23 10.47 20.13
CA THR A 222 -7.40 9.92 20.83
C THR A 222 -8.70 10.40 20.18
N ASP A 223 -8.83 11.68 19.86
CA ASP A 223 -10.01 12.24 19.20
C ASP A 223 -10.19 11.64 17.79
N ASP A 224 -9.10 11.54 17.02
CA ASP A 224 -9.16 11.12 15.62
C ASP A 224 -9.31 9.60 15.44
N THR A 225 -8.90 8.79 16.42
CA THR A 225 -9.04 7.33 16.36
C THR A 225 -10.27 6.79 17.08
N SER A 226 -10.86 7.54 18.01
CA SER A 226 -12.10 7.16 18.68
C SER A 226 -13.35 7.40 17.82
N GLN A 227 -13.30 8.38 16.92
CA GLN A 227 -14.39 8.65 16.00
C GLN A 227 -14.32 7.71 14.79
N TYR A 228 -15.25 6.75 14.72
CA TYR A 228 -15.47 5.98 13.50
C TYR A 228 -15.98 6.90 12.40
N ASP A 229 -15.09 7.31 11.50
CA ASP A 229 -15.50 7.92 10.25
C ASP A 229 -16.07 6.83 9.34
N LEU A 230 -17.39 6.71 9.34
CA LEU A 230 -18.14 5.70 8.59
C LEU A 230 -17.85 5.74 7.07
N PHE A 231 -17.31 6.85 6.55
CA PHE A 231 -17.12 7.08 5.12
C PHE A 231 -15.66 7.01 4.66
N LYS A 232 -14.69 6.85 5.57
CA LYS A 232 -13.26 6.80 5.23
C LYS A 232 -12.72 5.39 5.24
N SER A 233 -11.88 5.08 4.25
CA SER A 233 -11.40 3.71 4.03
C SER A 233 -10.22 3.33 4.95
N PHE A 234 -9.38 4.30 5.33
CA PHE A 234 -8.25 4.15 6.26
C PHE A 234 -7.80 5.52 6.76
N MET A 235 -6.79 5.55 7.64
CA MET A 235 -6.16 6.78 8.12
C MET A 235 -4.76 6.96 7.51
N VAL A 236 -4.44 8.19 7.16
CA VAL A 236 -3.08 8.62 6.82
C VAL A 236 -2.72 9.83 7.67
N SER A 237 -1.56 9.78 8.33
CA SER A 237 -1.06 10.90 9.13
C SER A 237 0.24 11.44 8.57
N ASP A 238 0.50 12.73 8.78
CA ASP A 238 1.79 13.37 8.44
C ASP A 238 2.78 13.42 9.62
N TYR A 239 2.45 12.67 10.69
CA TYR A 239 3.31 12.36 11.81
C TYR A 239 2.84 11.08 12.51
N ASP A 240 3.72 10.48 13.29
CA ASP A 240 3.49 9.46 14.30
C ASP A 240 3.88 10.04 15.66
N ILE A 241 3.19 9.62 16.72
CA ILE A 241 3.45 10.17 18.07
C ILE A 241 4.89 9.90 18.54
N TYR A 242 5.54 8.85 18.04
CA TYR A 242 6.92 8.50 18.38
C TYR A 242 7.94 9.58 18.00
N LYS A 243 7.60 10.45 17.03
CA LYS A 243 8.34 11.69 16.76
C LYS A 243 8.64 12.48 18.03
N SER A 244 7.69 12.55 18.95
CA SER A 244 7.83 13.27 20.21
C SER A 244 9.00 12.73 21.05
N LEU A 245 9.28 11.42 21.00
CA LEU A 245 10.42 10.83 21.70
C LEU A 245 11.74 11.12 20.98
N ILE A 246 11.74 11.10 19.64
CA ILE A 246 12.93 11.42 18.82
C ILE A 246 13.37 12.86 19.08
N PHE A 247 12.44 13.82 19.04
CA PHE A 247 12.74 15.23 19.27
C PHE A 247 13.21 15.46 20.71
N ALA A 248 12.51 14.90 21.71
CA ALA A 248 12.90 15.00 23.10
C ALA A 248 14.30 14.44 23.40
N GLN A 249 14.72 13.35 22.73
CA GLN A 249 16.07 12.81 22.90
C GLN A 249 17.15 13.77 22.40
N ILE A 250 16.83 14.61 21.42
CA ILE A 250 17.76 15.58 20.82
C ILE A 250 17.80 16.87 21.65
N THR A 251 16.65 17.30 22.18
CA THR A 251 16.48 18.63 22.79
C THR A 251 16.63 18.64 24.30
N LEU A 252 16.29 17.55 25.00
CA LEU A 252 16.25 17.51 26.47
C LEU A 252 17.56 17.03 27.11
N GLN A 253 17.80 17.52 28.33
CA GLN A 253 18.86 16.99 29.19
C GLN A 253 18.51 15.58 29.67
N LYS A 254 19.51 14.83 30.17
CA LYS A 254 19.36 13.40 30.50
C LYS A 254 18.26 13.14 31.53
N GLU A 255 18.18 13.96 32.58
CA GLU A 255 17.18 13.83 33.65
C GLU A 255 15.78 14.16 33.14
N GLU A 256 15.64 15.25 32.36
CA GLU A 256 14.39 15.68 31.73
C GLU A 256 13.88 14.64 30.73
N PHE A 257 14.76 14.11 29.88
CA PHE A 257 14.45 13.04 28.94
C PHE A 257 13.99 11.77 29.67
N GLY A 258 14.61 11.44 30.80
CA GLY A 258 14.21 10.31 31.64
C GLY A 258 12.78 10.43 32.17
N LEU A 259 12.37 11.64 32.58
CA LEU A 259 10.98 11.91 32.98
C LEU A 259 10.03 11.89 31.78
N TYR A 260 10.41 12.57 30.70
CA TYR A 260 9.63 12.65 29.47
C TYR A 260 9.33 11.26 28.90
N ARG A 261 10.33 10.39 28.80
CA ARG A 261 10.19 9.02 28.30
C ARG A 261 9.18 8.21 29.11
N LYS A 262 9.16 8.36 30.44
CA LYS A 262 8.16 7.66 31.28
C LYS A 262 6.73 8.11 30.95
N LEU A 263 6.52 9.40 30.73
CA LEU A 263 5.21 9.94 30.35
C LEU A 263 4.83 9.49 28.93
N PHE A 264 5.77 9.57 28.00
CA PHE A 264 5.60 9.05 26.63
C PHE A 264 5.20 7.58 26.63
N ASP A 265 5.91 6.71 27.36
CA ASP A 265 5.65 5.27 27.39
C ASP A 265 4.25 4.93 27.97
N LEU A 266 3.73 5.75 28.89
CA LEU A 266 2.37 5.61 29.41
C LEU A 266 1.33 5.97 28.34
N MET A 267 1.53 7.10 27.65
CA MET A 267 0.60 7.60 26.63
C MET A 267 0.62 6.74 25.36
N TYR A 268 1.81 6.31 24.91
CA TYR A 268 1.99 5.55 23.68
C TYR A 268 1.33 4.16 23.70
N ARG A 269 1.09 3.58 24.89
CA ARG A 269 0.42 2.28 25.03
C ARG A 269 -1.03 2.30 24.57
N GLU A 270 -1.71 3.43 24.74
CA GLU A 270 -3.14 3.59 24.42
C GLU A 270 -3.36 4.04 22.97
N VAL A 271 -2.30 4.40 22.26
CA VAL A 271 -2.34 4.94 20.89
C VAL A 271 -2.34 3.79 19.87
N LYS A 272 -3.23 3.87 18.88
CA LYS A 272 -3.22 2.97 17.73
C LYS A 272 -1.93 3.19 16.91
N LYS A 273 -1.18 2.13 16.67
CA LYS A 273 0.08 2.21 15.91
C LYS A 273 -0.17 2.10 14.41
N PRO A 274 0.63 2.78 13.57
CA PRO A 274 0.55 2.59 12.12
C PRO A 274 0.96 1.18 11.75
N ARG A 275 0.31 0.63 10.71
CA ARG A 275 0.74 -0.64 10.11
C ARG A 275 1.86 -0.43 9.10
N ILE A 276 1.99 0.78 8.56
CA ILE A 276 3.08 1.20 7.68
C ILE A 276 3.63 2.54 8.20
N TYR A 277 4.94 2.58 8.41
CA TYR A 277 5.69 3.78 8.80
C TYR A 277 6.55 4.23 7.62
N ILE A 278 6.21 5.34 6.98
CA ILE A 278 6.96 5.88 5.84
C ILE A 278 7.89 6.96 6.36
N TYR A 279 9.20 6.80 6.16
CA TYR A 279 10.18 7.85 6.44
C TYR A 279 10.63 8.51 5.13
N LEU A 280 10.30 9.79 4.98
CA LEU A 280 10.73 10.63 3.86
C LEU A 280 12.13 11.16 4.15
N TYR A 281 13.12 10.52 3.54
CA TYR A 281 14.49 10.98 3.60
C TYR A 281 14.72 12.08 2.55
N GLN A 282 15.43 13.12 2.96
CA GLN A 282 15.77 14.26 2.12
C GLN A 282 17.11 14.82 2.62
N ASN A 283 18.00 15.19 1.70
CA ASN A 283 19.26 15.81 2.09
C ASN A 283 19.04 17.20 2.75
N THR A 284 19.95 17.58 3.64
CA THR A 284 19.81 18.81 4.44
C THR A 284 19.71 20.08 3.61
N ALA A 285 20.39 20.14 2.45
CA ALA A 285 20.32 21.31 1.58
C ALA A 285 18.90 21.54 1.05
N ARG A 286 18.24 20.49 0.53
CA ARG A 286 16.84 20.57 0.07
C ARG A 286 15.87 20.86 1.21
N LEU A 287 16.09 20.31 2.40
CA LEU A 287 15.27 20.63 3.59
C LEU A 287 15.32 22.13 3.90
N MET A 288 16.51 22.74 3.89
CA MET A 288 16.68 24.18 4.13
C MET A 288 15.98 25.02 3.06
N ASP A 289 16.08 24.63 1.78
CA ASP A 289 15.40 25.34 0.70
C ASP A 289 13.87 25.27 0.84
N ASN A 290 13.33 24.11 1.22
CA ASN A 290 11.90 23.94 1.45
C ASN A 290 11.41 24.75 2.66
N ILE A 291 12.20 24.80 3.74
CA ILE A 291 11.88 25.62 4.93
C ILE A 291 11.86 27.11 4.57
N LYS A 292 12.84 27.59 3.80
CA LYS A 292 12.88 28.97 3.31
C LYS A 292 11.66 29.30 2.44
N LYS A 293 11.34 28.44 1.46
CA LYS A 293 10.17 28.60 0.59
C LYS A 293 8.85 28.64 1.39
N ARG A 294 8.74 27.86 2.45
CA ARG A 294 7.56 27.83 3.33
C ARG A 294 7.36 29.12 4.13
N GLY A 295 8.44 29.85 4.41
CA GLY A 295 8.35 31.23 4.94
C GLY A 295 7.77 31.38 6.35
N ARG A 296 7.83 30.35 7.22
CA ARG A 296 7.44 30.50 8.63
C ARG A 296 8.52 31.27 9.39
N ASP A 297 8.15 32.37 10.05
CA ASP A 297 9.09 33.29 10.71
C ASP A 297 10.00 32.60 11.73
N TYR A 298 9.43 31.71 12.55
CA TYR A 298 10.17 31.01 13.61
C TYR A 298 11.09 29.88 13.09
N GLU A 299 10.97 29.46 11.84
CA GLU A 299 11.80 28.38 11.27
C GLU A 299 13.03 28.90 10.51
N GLN A 300 13.12 30.21 10.24
CA GLN A 300 14.17 30.79 9.40
C GLN A 300 15.59 30.65 9.99
N ASN A 301 15.69 30.49 11.30
CA ASN A 301 16.96 30.37 12.03
C ASN A 301 17.31 28.90 12.38
N ILE A 302 16.62 27.92 11.81
CA ILE A 302 16.96 26.51 12.02
C ILE A 302 18.36 26.22 11.46
N SER A 303 19.25 25.71 12.32
CA SER A 303 20.61 25.37 11.90
C SER A 303 20.65 24.06 11.11
N ARG A 304 21.65 23.96 10.23
CA ARG A 304 21.92 22.76 9.45
C ARG A 304 22.22 21.55 10.37
N GLU A 305 23.01 21.78 11.41
CA GLU A 305 23.43 20.77 12.37
C GLU A 305 22.23 20.22 13.15
N TYR A 306 21.23 21.06 13.44
CA TYR A 306 20.00 20.63 14.10
C TYR A 306 19.18 19.70 13.20
N LEU A 307 19.03 20.02 11.91
CA LEU A 307 18.37 19.13 10.95
C LEU A 307 19.13 17.80 10.79
N GLU A 308 20.45 17.83 10.76
CA GLU A 308 21.28 16.62 10.68
C GLU A 308 21.11 15.73 11.92
N ARG A 309 21.04 16.32 13.13
CA ARG A 309 20.74 15.59 14.37
C ARG A 309 19.36 14.94 14.34
N ILE A 310 18.34 15.63 13.81
CA ILE A 310 17.00 15.07 13.63
C ILE A 310 17.03 13.88 12.66
N ASN A 311 17.67 14.03 11.51
CA ASN A 311 17.81 12.94 10.54
C ASN A 311 18.45 11.70 11.19
N GLN A 312 19.53 11.90 11.96
CA GLN A 312 20.18 10.81 12.67
C GLN A 312 19.24 10.16 13.70
N GLY A 313 18.48 10.96 14.46
CA GLY A 313 17.50 10.46 15.42
C GLY A 313 16.42 9.58 14.78
N TYR A 314 15.91 9.94 13.61
CA TYR A 314 14.97 9.09 12.87
C TYR A 314 15.64 7.80 12.38
N LEU A 315 16.85 7.86 11.81
CA LEU A 315 17.55 6.66 11.35
C LEU A 315 17.87 5.70 12.50
N ASP A 316 18.24 6.22 13.67
CA ASP A 316 18.49 5.42 14.86
C ASP A 316 17.19 4.78 15.39
N PHE A 317 16.07 5.52 15.35
CA PHE A 317 14.75 4.97 15.66
C PHE A 317 14.39 3.80 14.75
N LEU A 318 14.48 3.99 13.44
CA LEU A 318 14.15 2.94 12.45
C LEU A 318 15.02 1.69 12.63
N ARG A 319 16.31 1.86 12.91
CA ARG A 319 17.23 0.73 13.17
C ARG A 319 16.91 -0.01 14.46
N SER A 320 16.45 0.70 15.49
CA SER A 320 16.13 0.11 16.80
C SER A 320 14.73 -0.51 16.88
N HIS A 321 13.87 -0.26 15.90
CA HIS A 321 12.49 -0.75 15.85
C HIS A 321 12.19 -1.49 14.53
N PRO A 322 12.85 -2.63 14.26
CA PRO A 322 12.65 -3.38 13.01
C PRO A 322 11.22 -3.96 12.87
N ASP A 323 10.46 -4.01 13.97
CA ASP A 323 9.06 -4.41 14.03
C ASP A 323 8.09 -3.32 13.57
N GLN A 324 8.54 -2.06 13.53
CA GLN A 324 7.81 -1.00 12.85
C GLN A 324 8.02 -1.22 11.36
N ASN A 325 7.02 -1.81 10.69
CA ASN A 325 6.98 -2.02 9.24
C ASN A 325 7.27 -0.70 8.50
N SER A 326 8.55 -0.42 8.32
CA SER A 326 9.04 0.89 7.93
C SER A 326 9.68 0.84 6.55
N ILE A 327 9.42 1.89 5.78
CA ILE A 327 10.00 2.10 4.47
C ILE A 327 10.66 3.48 4.46
N ILE A 328 11.90 3.54 3.96
CA ILE A 328 12.60 4.79 3.70
C ILE A 328 12.41 5.14 2.24
N LEU A 329 11.84 6.31 1.97
CA LEU A 329 11.70 6.87 0.63
C LEU A 329 12.70 8.03 0.48
N ASP A 330 13.68 7.87 -0.41
CA ASP A 330 14.66 8.92 -0.70
C ASP A 330 14.09 9.91 -1.73
N LEU A 331 13.90 11.15 -1.29
CA LEU A 331 13.35 12.24 -2.09
C LEU A 331 14.43 13.15 -2.67
N SER A 332 15.72 12.83 -2.47
CA SER A 332 16.84 13.73 -2.78
C SER A 332 16.85 14.22 -4.23
N GLU A 333 16.41 13.38 -5.16
CA GLU A 333 16.34 13.67 -6.61
C GLU A 333 14.90 13.72 -7.14
N MET A 334 13.89 13.72 -6.27
CA MET A 334 12.47 13.74 -6.66
C MET A 334 11.82 15.08 -6.31
N ASP A 335 10.85 15.51 -7.09
CA ASP A 335 9.93 16.59 -6.75
C ASP A 335 8.48 16.13 -6.93
N PHE A 336 8.02 15.27 -6.03
CA PHE A 336 6.64 14.77 -6.06
C PHE A 336 5.58 15.86 -5.82
N VAL A 337 5.97 17.11 -5.51
CA VAL A 337 5.02 18.21 -5.40
C VAL A 337 4.61 18.70 -6.79
N GLU A 338 5.61 18.91 -7.65
CA GLU A 338 5.41 19.44 -9.02
C GLU A 338 5.36 18.33 -10.09
N SER A 339 5.96 17.17 -9.83
CA SER A 339 6.01 16.02 -10.75
C SER A 339 5.00 14.94 -10.35
N HIS A 340 4.02 14.70 -11.22
CA HIS A 340 3.09 13.59 -11.06
C HIS A 340 3.78 12.23 -11.21
N GLU A 341 4.81 12.14 -12.07
CA GLU A 341 5.60 10.91 -12.25
C GLU A 341 6.35 10.52 -10.97
N ASP A 342 6.98 11.48 -10.30
CA ASP A 342 7.66 11.23 -9.03
C ASP A 342 6.67 10.81 -7.94
N TYR A 343 5.50 11.44 -7.90
CA TYR A 343 4.44 11.03 -6.98
C TYR A 343 3.98 9.58 -7.23
N GLU A 344 3.75 9.21 -8.49
CA GLU A 344 3.39 7.83 -8.84
C GLU A 344 4.50 6.84 -8.50
N SER A 345 5.77 7.22 -8.68
CA SER A 345 6.92 6.41 -8.26
C SER A 345 6.92 6.15 -6.74
N LEU A 346 6.62 7.17 -5.92
CA LEU A 346 6.48 6.98 -4.48
C LEU A 346 5.31 6.06 -4.13
N LEU A 347 4.16 6.22 -4.80
CA LEU A 347 3.00 5.36 -4.58
C LEU A 347 3.29 3.89 -4.94
N VAL A 348 4.06 3.63 -6.01
CA VAL A 348 4.51 2.27 -6.35
C VAL A 348 5.39 1.68 -5.25
N GLN A 349 6.35 2.43 -4.73
CA GLN A 349 7.20 1.95 -3.64
C GLN A 349 6.39 1.64 -2.36
N ILE A 350 5.46 2.52 -1.98
CA ILE A 350 4.57 2.31 -0.82
C ILE A 350 3.67 1.11 -1.05
N GLN A 351 3.14 0.96 -2.27
CA GLN A 351 2.30 -0.16 -2.67
C GLN A 351 3.05 -1.48 -2.56
N ASP A 352 4.24 -1.59 -3.12
CA ASP A 352 4.99 -2.84 -3.14
C ASP A 352 5.38 -3.26 -1.72
N PHE A 353 5.72 -2.30 -0.87
CA PHE A 353 5.90 -2.53 0.56
C PHE A 353 4.61 -3.03 1.24
N ALA A 354 3.47 -2.37 0.99
CA ALA A 354 2.18 -2.78 1.55
C ALA A 354 1.74 -4.18 1.09
N ILE A 355 2.09 -4.59 -0.13
CA ILE A 355 1.85 -5.93 -0.65
C ILE A 355 2.65 -6.96 0.14
N GLY A 356 3.93 -6.69 0.44
CA GLY A 356 4.77 -7.56 1.25
C GLY A 356 4.21 -7.82 2.66
N LEU A 357 3.43 -6.88 3.21
CA LEU A 357 2.78 -7.01 4.52
C LEU A 357 1.42 -7.72 4.49
N ALA A 358 0.83 -7.91 3.31
CA ALA A 358 -0.50 -8.51 3.13
C ALA A 358 -0.46 -10.01 2.80
N VAL A 359 0.74 -10.55 2.58
CA VAL A 359 1.01 -11.94 2.20
C VAL A 359 1.03 -12.88 3.40
#